data_AF-A0A0X8G3H6-F1
#
_entry.id   AF-A0A0X8G3H6-F1
#
_cell.length_a   1.000
_cell.length_b   1.000
_cell.length_c   1.000
_cell.angle_alpha   90.00
_cell.angle_beta   90.00
_cell.angle_gamma   90.00
#
_symmetry.space_group_name_H-M   'P 1'
#
loop_
_entity.id
_entity.type
_entity.pdbx_description
1 polymer ?
#
loop_
_entity_poly.entity_id
_entity_poly.type
_entity_poly.pdbx_seq_one_letter_code
_entity_poly.pdbx_strand_id
1 'polypeptide(L)'
;MIATKMIEVFSHEISVPVGGMTLVVFLMICDILSGIFKAIAQKRGINSTIGTNGLIRKAGVLLALLVFIVVDSLVELNFVSLIPSEVLDVFKLQQTCIGLSHVMLGFFGLFELVSLFENLGEVGVPLPNFIMKSVERLKVTLEGEK
;
A
#
# COMPACT_ATOMS: atom_id res chain seq x y z
N MET A 1 -13.59 -21.96 -27.13
CA MET A 1 -12.24 -21.63 -26.62
C MET A 1 -12.27 -20.45 -25.65
N ILE A 2 -12.89 -19.31 -25.99
CA ILE A 2 -13.01 -18.14 -25.08
C ILE A 2 -13.81 -18.46 -23.81
N ALA A 3 -14.98 -19.11 -23.93
CA ALA A 3 -15.81 -19.48 -22.79
C ALA A 3 -15.10 -20.46 -21.82
N THR A 4 -14.29 -21.38 -22.36
CA THR A 4 -13.51 -22.34 -21.57
C THR A 4 -12.42 -21.63 -20.76
N LYS A 5 -11.69 -20.68 -21.38
CA LYS A 5 -10.71 -19.84 -20.67
C LYS A 5 -11.34 -18.94 -19.61
N MET A 6 -12.54 -18.41 -19.87
CA MET A 6 -13.27 -17.62 -18.87
C MET A 6 -13.66 -18.46 -17.65
N ILE A 7 -14.13 -19.69 -17.87
CA ILE A 7 -14.46 -20.61 -16.77
C ILE A 7 -13.20 -20.98 -15.99
N GLU A 8 -12.08 -21.25 -16.69
CA GLU A 8 -10.78 -21.58 -16.10
C GLU A 8 -10.23 -20.47 -15.20
N VAL A 9 -10.40 -19.21 -15.64
CA VAL A 9 -10.11 -17.98 -14.87
C VAL A 9 -10.94 -17.87 -13.59
N PHE A 10 -12.23 -18.23 -13.64
CA PHE A 10 -13.11 -18.17 -12.46
C PHE A 10 -12.92 -19.34 -11.49
N SER A 11 -12.34 -20.46 -11.96
CA SER A 11 -11.97 -21.61 -11.13
C SER A 11 -10.56 -21.52 -10.54
N HIS A 12 -9.76 -20.51 -10.93
CA HIS A 12 -8.46 -20.28 -10.32
C HIS A 12 -8.63 -19.78 -8.89
N GLU A 13 -7.99 -20.45 -7.94
CA GLU A 13 -7.97 -19.99 -6.56
C GLU A 13 -7.27 -18.64 -6.49
N ILE A 14 -8.02 -17.60 -6.12
CA ILE A 14 -7.46 -16.26 -5.92
C ILE A 14 -6.56 -16.32 -4.69
N SER A 15 -5.25 -16.32 -4.93
CA SER A 15 -4.25 -16.26 -3.87
C SER A 15 -4.14 -14.83 -3.34
N VAL A 16 -4.70 -14.59 -2.16
CA VAL A 16 -4.67 -13.27 -1.50
C VAL A 16 -3.47 -13.20 -0.55
N PRO A 17 -2.60 -12.18 -0.65
CA PRO A 17 -1.48 -11.99 0.27
C PRO A 17 -1.96 -11.41 1.62
N VAL A 18 -2.62 -12.25 2.44
CA VAL A 18 -3.33 -11.85 3.66
C VAL A 18 -2.43 -11.11 4.65
N GLY A 19 -1.19 -11.58 4.86
CA GLY A 19 -0.25 -10.96 5.79
C GLY A 19 0.09 -9.52 5.39
N GLY A 20 0.37 -9.31 4.10
CA GLY A 20 0.62 -7.97 3.56
C GLY A 20 -0.62 -7.07 3.65
N MET A 21 -1.80 -7.60 3.31
CA MET A 21 -3.05 -6.84 3.35
C MET A 21 -3.36 -6.37 4.77
N THR A 22 -3.12 -7.24 5.76
CA THR A 22 -3.29 -6.90 7.18
C THR A 22 -2.40 -5.73 7.58
N LEU A 23 -1.14 -5.71 7.12
CA LEU A 23 -0.21 -4.63 7.41
C LEU A 23 -0.65 -3.31 6.78
N VAL A 24 -1.09 -3.31 5.51
CA VAL A 24 -1.60 -2.10 4.84
C VAL A 24 -2.84 -1.56 5.53
N VAL A 25 -3.81 -2.40 5.85
CA VAL A 25 -5.03 -1.98 6.57
C VAL A 25 -4.69 -1.44 7.95
N PHE A 26 -3.74 -2.07 8.65
CA PHE A 26 -3.25 -1.58 9.94
C PHE A 26 -2.63 -0.17 9.81
N LEU A 27 -1.75 0.04 8.83
CA LEU A 27 -1.17 1.36 8.55
C LEU A 27 -2.26 2.40 8.21
N MET A 28 -3.27 2.01 7.43
CA MET A 28 -4.41 2.89 7.11
C MET A 28 -5.16 3.32 8.37
N ILE A 29 -5.41 2.40 9.30
CA ILE A 29 -6.08 2.70 10.57
C ILE A 29 -5.20 3.67 11.39
N CYS A 30 -3.91 3.38 11.53
CA CYS A 30 -2.98 4.28 12.22
C CYS A 30 -2.96 5.68 11.61
N ASP A 31 -3.00 5.78 10.27
CA ASP A 31 -3.02 7.04 9.55
C ASP A 31 -4.34 7.82 9.75
N ILE A 32 -5.48 7.14 9.77
CA ILE A 32 -6.77 7.77 10.09
C ILE A 32 -6.74 8.32 11.52
N LEU A 33 -6.24 7.55 12.48
CA LEU A 33 -6.12 7.98 13.88
C LEU A 33 -5.15 9.15 14.03
N SER A 34 -3.99 9.10 13.37
CA SER A 34 -3.01 10.19 13.40
C SER A 34 -3.55 11.46 12.75
N GLY A 35 -4.33 11.34 11.66
CA GLY A 35 -5.04 12.45 11.03
C GLY A 35 -6.06 13.12 11.97
N ILE A 36 -6.76 12.33 12.79
CA ILE A 36 -7.65 12.87 13.83
C ILE A 36 -6.83 13.60 14.91
N PHE A 37 -5.74 13.00 15.39
CA PHE A 37 -4.86 13.65 16.38
C PHE A 37 -4.27 14.96 15.86
N LYS A 38 -3.88 15.02 14.59
CA LYS A 38 -3.42 16.23 13.90
C LYS A 38 -4.47 17.33 13.92
N ALA A 39 -5.72 17.01 13.56
CA ALA A 39 -6.81 17.98 13.57
C ALA A 39 -7.06 18.58 14.97
N ILE A 40 -6.95 17.74 16.00
CA ILE A 40 -7.08 18.14 17.41
C ILE A 40 -5.88 19.00 17.85
N ALA A 41 -4.65 18.54 17.58
CA ALA A 41 -3.41 19.22 17.97
C ALA A 41 -3.31 20.63 17.36
N GLN A 42 -3.74 20.79 16.11
CA GLN A 42 -3.74 22.07 15.40
C GLN A 42 -4.92 22.98 15.77
N LYS A 43 -5.82 22.57 16.67
CA LYS A 43 -7.04 23.31 17.06
C LYS A 43 -7.94 23.73 15.89
N ARG A 44 -7.84 23.04 14.75
CA ARG A 44 -8.62 23.33 13.53
C ARG A 44 -10.00 22.66 13.54
N GLY A 45 -10.23 21.73 14.46
CA GLY A 45 -11.44 20.90 14.49
C GLY A 45 -11.41 19.83 13.40
N ILE A 46 -12.32 18.85 13.48
CA ILE A 46 -12.41 17.77 12.50
C ILE A 46 -13.27 18.24 11.32
N ASN A 47 -12.63 18.48 10.17
CA ASN A 47 -13.34 18.81 8.93
C ASN A 47 -13.75 17.52 8.21
N SER A 48 -15.06 17.34 8.01
CA SER A 48 -15.61 16.15 7.34
C SER A 48 -15.12 16.02 5.90
N THR A 49 -14.95 17.11 5.15
CA THR A 49 -14.46 17.08 3.76
C THR A 49 -13.03 16.56 3.65
N ILE A 50 -12.17 16.94 4.59
CA ILE A 50 -10.78 16.43 4.65
C ILE A 50 -10.81 14.94 4.98
N GLY A 51 -11.62 14.55 5.97
CA GLY A 51 -11.81 13.15 6.36
C GLY A 51 -12.35 12.28 5.23
N THR A 52 -13.38 12.74 4.51
CA THR A 52 -13.99 12.01 3.39
C THR A 52 -13.01 11.85 2.24
N ASN A 53 -12.25 12.89 1.90
CA ASN A 53 -11.24 12.79 0.83
C ASN A 53 -10.13 11.82 1.20
N GLY A 54 -9.68 11.81 2.46
CA GLY A 54 -8.72 10.82 2.96
C GLY A 54 -9.26 9.39 2.87
N LEU A 55 -10.53 9.19 3.24
CA LEU A 55 -11.18 7.87 3.18
C LEU A 55 -11.36 7.38 1.74
N ILE A 56 -11.75 8.27 0.81
CA ILE A 56 -11.85 7.96 -0.63
C ILE A 56 -10.50 7.52 -1.19
N ARG A 57 -9.41 8.21 -0.83
CA ARG A 57 -8.06 7.82 -1.27
C ARG A 57 -7.69 6.41 -0.79
N LYS A 58 -7.96 6.09 0.48
CA LYS A 58 -7.72 4.74 1.04
C LYS A 58 -8.57 3.66 0.37
N ALA A 59 -9.85 3.95 0.11
CA ALA A 59 -10.71 3.06 -0.64
C ALA A 59 -10.18 2.81 -2.06
N GLY A 60 -9.65 3.86 -2.72
CA GLY A 60 -8.98 3.74 -4.02
C GLY A 60 -7.75 2.84 -3.98
N VAL A 61 -6.93 2.92 -2.92
CA VAL A 61 -5.77 2.03 -2.71
C VAL A 61 -6.22 0.57 -2.57
N LEU A 62 -7.23 0.29 -1.75
CA LEU A 62 -7.76 -1.07 -1.59
C LEU A 62 -8.36 -1.62 -2.88
N LEU A 63 -9.07 -0.78 -3.65
CA LEU A 63 -9.62 -1.15 -4.94
C LEU A 63 -8.52 -1.46 -5.96
N ALA A 64 -7.46 -0.65 -6.02
CA ALA A 64 -6.31 -0.90 -6.88
C ALA A 64 -5.61 -2.21 -6.50
N LEU A 65 -5.42 -2.48 -5.21
CA LEU A 65 -4.85 -3.75 -4.73
C LEU A 65 -5.69 -4.95 -5.14
N LEU A 66 -7.02 -4.85 -5.03
CA LEU A 66 -7.93 -5.90 -5.48
C LEU A 66 -7.74 -6.21 -6.97
N VAL A 67 -7.61 -5.18 -7.81
CA VAL A 67 -7.34 -5.38 -9.24
C VAL A 67 -6.03 -6.13 -9.46
N PHE A 68 -4.95 -5.79 -8.75
CA PHE A 68 -3.67 -6.49 -8.89
C PHE A 68 -3.72 -7.95 -8.40
N ILE A 69 -4.47 -8.23 -7.35
CA ILE A 69 -4.70 -9.61 -6.87
C ILE A 69 -5.42 -10.44 -7.93
N VAL A 70 -6.44 -9.86 -8.57
CA VAL A 70 -7.15 -10.51 -9.69
C VAL A 70 -6.18 -10.73 -10.86
N VAL A 71 -5.38 -9.73 -11.23
CA VAL A 71 -4.39 -9.85 -12.31
C VAL A 71 -3.37 -10.96 -12.02
N ASP A 72 -2.87 -11.07 -10.80
CA ASP A 72 -1.95 -12.16 -10.43
C ASP A 72 -2.57 -13.54 -10.64
N SER A 73 -3.87 -13.66 -10.37
CA SER A 73 -4.62 -14.90 -10.61
C SER A 73 -4.79 -15.23 -12.09
N LEU A 74 -4.62 -14.25 -13.00
CA LEU A 74 -4.72 -14.42 -14.45
C LEU A 74 -3.38 -14.66 -15.13
N VAL A 75 -2.32 -14.02 -14.64
CA VAL A 75 -1.02 -13.93 -15.33
C VAL A 75 0.04 -14.85 -14.70
N GLU A 76 -0.20 -15.38 -13.49
CA GLU A 76 0.72 -16.27 -12.77
C GLU A 76 2.19 -15.78 -12.78
N LEU A 77 2.38 -14.46 -12.69
CA LEU A 77 3.72 -13.88 -12.66
C LEU A 77 4.39 -14.20 -11.34
N ASN A 78 5.57 -14.83 -11.40
CA ASN A 78 6.40 -15.05 -10.23
C ASN A 78 7.74 -14.32 -10.40
N PHE A 79 7.90 -13.18 -9.74
CA PHE A 79 9.13 -12.39 -9.77
C PHE A 79 10.34 -13.14 -9.18
N VAL A 80 10.11 -14.13 -8.31
CA VAL A 80 11.19 -14.96 -7.74
C VAL A 80 11.89 -15.79 -8.81
N SER A 81 11.18 -16.17 -9.88
CA SER A 81 11.76 -16.91 -11.01
C SER A 81 12.83 -16.13 -11.79
N LEU A 82 12.87 -14.80 -11.66
CA LEU A 82 13.90 -13.96 -12.30
C LEU A 82 15.20 -13.87 -11.50
N ILE A 83 15.20 -14.32 -10.24
CA ILE A 83 16.35 -14.21 -9.34
C ILE A 83 17.18 -15.51 -9.41
N PRO A 84 18.51 -15.42 -9.58
CA PRO A 84 19.39 -16.59 -9.55
C PRO A 84 19.27 -17.40 -8.25
N SER A 85 19.33 -18.72 -8.36
CA SER A 85 19.15 -19.69 -7.25
C SER A 85 20.08 -19.43 -6.07
N GLU A 86 21.30 -18.98 -6.34
CA GLU A 86 22.35 -18.78 -5.34
C GLU A 86 22.00 -17.64 -4.38
N VAL A 87 21.26 -16.64 -4.87
CA VAL A 87 20.79 -15.50 -4.07
C VAL A 87 19.57 -15.92 -3.24
N LEU A 88 18.66 -16.71 -3.82
CA LEU A 88 17.45 -17.17 -3.14
C LEU A 88 17.74 -18.06 -1.93
N ASP A 89 18.80 -18.88 -2.00
CA ASP A 89 19.24 -19.72 -0.89
C ASP A 89 19.75 -18.91 0.30
N VAL A 90 20.52 -17.85 0.06
CA VAL A 90 21.05 -16.97 1.11
C VAL A 90 19.91 -16.27 1.87
N PHE A 91 18.88 -15.83 1.14
CA PHE A 91 17.74 -15.11 1.73
C PHE A 91 16.59 -16.03 2.17
N LYS A 92 16.69 -17.36 1.98
CA LYS A 92 15.63 -18.35 2.27
C LYS A 92 14.29 -18.02 1.60
N LEU A 93 14.33 -17.39 0.42
CA LEU A 93 13.14 -16.93 -0.31
C LEU A 93 12.58 -17.98 -1.29
N GLN A 94 13.18 -19.17 -1.34
CA GLN A 94 12.81 -20.23 -2.30
C GLN A 94 11.34 -20.67 -2.22
N GLN A 95 10.70 -20.54 -1.04
CA GLN A 95 9.30 -20.96 -0.84
C GLN A 95 8.30 -19.81 -0.99
N THR A 96 8.75 -18.60 -1.35
CA THR A 96 7.86 -17.45 -1.53
C THR A 96 7.54 -17.24 -3.00
N CYS A 97 6.25 -17.18 -3.34
CA CYS A 97 5.81 -16.70 -4.64
C CYS A 97 5.53 -15.20 -4.51
N ILE A 98 6.33 -14.38 -5.19
CA ILE A 98 6.14 -12.92 -5.20
C ILE A 98 5.51 -12.57 -6.54
N GLY A 99 4.22 -12.26 -6.52
CA GLY A 99 3.48 -11.76 -7.68
C GLY A 99 3.44 -10.23 -7.75
N LEU A 100 2.72 -9.69 -8.73
CA LEU A 100 2.55 -8.25 -8.92
C LEU A 100 1.79 -7.62 -7.75
N SER A 101 0.81 -8.33 -7.19
CA SER A 101 0.07 -7.90 -6.00
C SER A 101 1.00 -7.66 -4.81
N HIS A 102 2.05 -8.46 -4.63
CA HIS A 102 3.00 -8.31 -3.52
C HIS A 102 3.86 -7.05 -3.69
N VAL A 103 4.29 -6.77 -4.93
CA VAL A 103 5.04 -5.55 -5.25
C VAL A 103 4.16 -4.32 -5.03
N MET A 104 2.93 -4.35 -5.53
CA MET A 104 1.98 -3.25 -5.37
C MET A 104 1.58 -3.04 -3.91
N LEU A 105 1.50 -4.11 -3.13
CA LEU A 105 1.25 -4.04 -1.70
C LEU A 105 2.36 -3.33 -0.94
N GLY A 106 3.63 -3.64 -1.27
CA GLY A 106 4.77 -2.88 -0.75
C GLY A 106 4.69 -1.41 -1.16
N PHE A 107 4.42 -1.13 -2.44
CA PHE A 107 4.31 0.23 -2.96
C PHE A 107 3.23 1.05 -2.25
N PHE A 108 1.98 0.55 -2.21
CA PHE A 108 0.89 1.24 -1.52
C PHE A 108 1.09 1.33 -0.01
N GLY A 109 1.66 0.29 0.61
CA GLY A 109 2.04 0.33 2.03
C GLY A 109 3.03 1.45 2.35
N LEU A 110 3.98 1.73 1.47
CA LEU A 110 4.90 2.86 1.61
C LEU A 110 4.18 4.21 1.52
N PHE A 111 3.19 4.37 0.63
CA PHE A 111 2.38 5.61 0.60
C PHE A 111 1.57 5.82 1.88
N GLU A 112 0.97 4.75 2.41
CA GLU A 112 0.25 4.82 3.69
C GLU A 112 1.21 5.18 4.84
N LEU A 113 2.43 4.64 4.83
CA LEU A 113 3.46 4.97 5.81
C LEU A 113 3.90 6.45 5.71
N VAL A 114 4.07 6.96 4.50
CA VAL A 114 4.39 8.38 4.24
C VAL A 114 3.27 9.30 4.75
N SER A 115 2.02 8.96 4.47
CA SER A 115 0.84 9.68 5.00
C SER A 115 0.83 9.70 6.53
N LEU A 116 1.10 8.54 7.15
CA LEU A 116 1.16 8.43 8.61
C LEU A 116 2.24 9.33 9.19
N PHE A 117 3.44 9.31 8.61
CA PHE A 117 4.55 10.15 9.07
C PHE A 117 4.29 11.63 8.87
N GLU A 118 3.61 12.04 7.80
CA GLU A 118 3.19 13.42 7.61
C GLU A 118 2.28 13.88 8.77
N ASN A 119 1.26 13.08 9.08
CA ASN A 119 0.34 13.38 10.17
C ASN A 119 1.04 13.43 11.54
N LEU A 120 1.96 12.50 11.82
CA LEU A 120 2.73 12.48 13.07
C LEU A 120 3.72 13.65 13.17
N GLY A 121 4.37 14.02 12.06
CA GLY A 121 5.25 15.19 12.00
C GLY A 121 4.52 16.49 12.30
N GLU A 122 3.33 16.67 11.72
CA GLU A 122 2.46 17.82 12.02
C GLU A 122 1.92 17.85 13.46
N VAL A 123 1.80 16.69 14.12
CA VAL A 123 1.47 16.58 15.55
C VAL A 123 2.67 16.95 16.44
N GLY A 124 3.89 16.97 15.90
CA GLY A 124 5.11 17.27 16.64
C GLY A 124 5.83 16.05 17.21
N VAL A 125 5.52 14.85 16.71
CA VAL A 125 6.29 13.64 17.05
C VAL A 125 7.72 13.79 16.53
N PRO A 126 8.76 13.55 17.34
CA PRO A 126 10.15 13.73 16.92
C PRO A 126 10.56 12.64 15.92
N LEU A 127 10.35 12.92 14.63
CA LEU A 127 10.78 12.05 13.53
C LEU A 127 12.20 12.46 13.06
N PRO A 128 13.07 11.49 12.73
CA PRO A 128 14.36 11.79 12.13
C PRO A 128 14.23 12.67 10.88
N ASN A 129 15.10 13.68 10.75
CA ASN A 129 15.05 14.68 9.66
C ASN A 129 15.05 14.07 8.24
N PHE A 130 15.65 12.89 8.06
CA PHE A 130 15.63 12.15 6.80
C PHE A 130 14.20 11.73 6.40
N ILE A 131 13.36 11.34 7.36
CA ILE A 131 11.98 10.92 7.10
C ILE A 131 11.16 12.13 6.66
N MET A 132 11.23 13.24 7.40
CA MET A 132 10.48 14.46 7.04
C MET A 132 10.88 15.00 5.66
N LYS A 133 12.18 15.03 5.34
CA LYS A 133 12.65 15.43 4.00
C LYS A 133 12.14 14.51 2.89
N SER A 134 12.06 13.20 3.14
CA SER A 134 11.53 12.24 2.17
C SER A 134 10.03 12.43 1.96
N VAL A 135 9.27 12.63 3.03
CA VAL A 135 7.82 12.90 3.00
C VAL A 135 7.53 14.19 2.22
N GLU A 136 8.24 15.29 2.51
CA GLU A 136 8.06 16.58 1.82
C GLU A 136 8.30 16.47 0.31
N ARG A 137 9.37 15.77 -0.11
CA ARG A 137 9.68 15.56 -1.54
C ARG A 137 8.60 14.77 -2.26
N LEU A 138 8.07 13.72 -1.61
CA LEU A 138 7.00 12.90 -2.19
C LEU A 138 5.71 13.70 -2.33
N LYS A 139 5.39 14.58 -1.37
CA LYS A 139 4.21 15.43 -1.43
C LYS A 139 4.24 16.39 -2.62
N VAL A 140 5.36 17.09 -2.82
CA VAL A 140 5.55 18.01 -3.96
C VAL A 140 5.36 17.27 -5.30
N THR A 141 5.83 16.03 -5.38
CA THR A 141 5.73 15.21 -6.60
C THR A 141 4.29 14.73 -6.88
N LEU A 142 3.52 14.43 -5.84
CA LEU A 142 2.16 13.89 -5.97
C LEU A 142 1.09 14.96 -6.18
N GLU A 143 1.22 16.11 -5.52
CA GLU A 143 0.21 17.17 -5.57
C GLU A 143 0.45 18.14 -6.72
N GLY A 144 1.61 18.08 -7.38
CA GLY A 144 2.06 19.05 -8.38
C GLY A 144 2.33 20.41 -7.74
N GLU A 145 3.35 21.13 -8.20
CA GLU A 145 3.45 22.55 -7.87
C GLU A 145 2.14 23.23 -8.31
N LYS A 146 1.39 23.77 -7.35
CA LYS A 146 0.31 24.70 -7.64
C LYS A 146 0.87 26.01 -8.17
#